data_AF-A0A8T9QHU9-F1
#
_entry.id   AF-A0A8T9QHU9-F1
#
_cell.length_a   1.000
_cell.length_b   1.000
_cell.length_c   1.000
_cell.angle_alpha   90.00
_cell.angle_beta   90.00
_cell.angle_gamma   90.00
#
_symmetry.space_group_name_H-M   'P 1'
#
loop_
_entity.id
_entity.type
_entity.pdbx_description
1 polymer ?
#
loop_
_entity_poly.entity_id
_entity_poly.type
_entity_poly.pdbx_seq_one_letter_code
_entity_poly.pdbx_strand_id
1 'polypeptide(L)'
;MTIQTDAEYQAGMSRLEALDSNNPANLAEMEALGNALEAYEESHGHAPVHPDTLIYRIERYMFEHRLKKQELAQLLGITNSRLSEVLNGKRAVNIDLARRLHTKLHIPADFVLMHA
;
A
#
# COMPACT_ATOMS: atom_id res chain seq x y z
N MET A 1 -8.46 11.19 -23.99
CA MET A 1 -7.15 11.80 -23.71
C MET A 1 -6.21 10.65 -23.40
N THR A 2 -5.09 10.52 -24.10
CA THR A 2 -4.12 9.44 -23.92
C THR A 2 -2.80 10.06 -23.52
N ILE A 3 -2.32 9.76 -22.32
CA ILE A 3 -1.04 10.24 -21.81
C ILE A 3 0.03 9.31 -22.36
N GLN A 4 1.04 9.86 -23.04
CA GLN A 4 2.11 9.07 -23.67
C GLN A 4 3.51 9.52 -23.27
N THR A 5 3.62 10.62 -22.52
CA THR A 5 4.89 11.22 -22.09
C THR A 5 4.85 11.61 -20.62
N ASP A 6 6.03 11.68 -19.99
CA ASP A 6 6.17 12.08 -18.59
C ASP A 6 5.69 13.52 -18.33
N ALA A 7 5.89 14.41 -19.30
CA ALA A 7 5.39 15.79 -19.23
C ALA A 7 3.85 15.86 -19.21
N GLU A 8 3.18 15.02 -20.01
CA GLU A 8 1.71 14.92 -20.00
C GLU A 8 1.19 14.26 -18.72
N TYR A 9 1.94 13.30 -18.16
CA TYR A 9 1.62 12.66 -16.88
C TYR A 9 1.70 13.67 -15.73
N GLN A 10 2.77 14.46 -15.63
CA GLN A 10 2.88 15.52 -14.62
C GLN A 10 1.79 16.59 -14.77
N ALA A 11 1.51 17.02 -16.01
CA ALA A 11 0.44 17.96 -16.28
C ALA A 11 -0.94 17.39 -15.88
N GLY A 12 -1.18 16.10 -16.15
CA GLY A 12 -2.39 15.39 -15.75
C GLY A 12 -2.55 15.28 -14.24
N MET A 13 -1.48 14.97 -13.51
CA MET A 13 -1.50 14.94 -12.04
C MET A 13 -1.79 16.32 -11.43
N SER A 14 -1.07 17.36 -11.84
CA SER A 14 -1.34 18.73 -11.35
C SER A 14 -2.75 19.22 -11.70
N ARG A 15 -3.29 18.79 -12.86
CA ARG A 15 -4.66 19.09 -13.25
C ARG A 15 -5.66 18.38 -12.33
N LEU A 16 -5.44 17.09 -12.05
CA LEU A 16 -6.28 16.30 -11.17
C LEU A 16 -6.28 16.87 -9.74
N GLU A 17 -5.13 17.32 -9.23
CA GLU A 17 -5.02 17.98 -7.92
C GLU A 17 -5.71 19.35 -7.86
N ALA A 18 -5.77 20.07 -8.98
CA ALA A 18 -6.45 21.35 -9.07
C ALA A 18 -7.98 21.23 -9.19
N LEU A 19 -8.50 20.04 -9.50
CA LEU A 19 -9.94 19.80 -9.62
C LEU A 19 -10.56 19.60 -8.23
N ASP A 20 -11.60 20.39 -7.95
CA ASP A 20 -12.36 20.27 -6.71
C ASP A 20 -13.33 19.07 -6.79
N SER A 21 -13.11 18.08 -5.91
CA SER A 21 -13.92 16.85 -5.84
C SER A 21 -15.36 17.07 -5.37
N ASN A 22 -15.70 18.24 -4.82
CA ASN A 22 -17.07 18.57 -4.40
C ASN A 22 -17.89 19.18 -5.56
N ASN A 23 -17.25 19.47 -6.70
CA ASN A 23 -17.93 20.00 -7.87
C ASN A 23 -18.30 18.86 -8.84
N PRO A 24 -19.61 18.55 -9.03
CA PRO A 24 -20.05 17.47 -9.91
C PRO A 24 -19.72 17.70 -11.40
N ALA A 25 -19.45 18.95 -11.81
CA ALA A 25 -19.00 19.25 -13.16
C ALA A 25 -17.55 18.78 -13.42
N ASN A 26 -16.74 18.66 -12.36
CA ASN A 26 -15.36 18.19 -12.44
C ASN A 26 -15.29 16.66 -12.43
N LEU A 27 -16.31 15.96 -11.91
CA LEU A 27 -16.29 14.50 -11.73
C LEU A 27 -15.94 13.76 -13.03
N ALA A 28 -16.58 14.14 -14.15
CA ALA A 28 -16.34 13.53 -15.45
C ALA A 28 -14.91 13.79 -15.98
N GLU A 29 -14.35 14.98 -15.72
CA GLU A 29 -12.96 15.31 -16.08
C GLU A 29 -11.97 14.53 -15.19
N MET A 30 -12.26 14.43 -13.89
CA MET A 30 -11.46 13.66 -12.94
C MET A 30 -11.43 12.17 -13.27
N GLU A 31 -12.58 11.57 -13.61
CA GLU A 31 -12.66 10.16 -14.03
C GLU A 31 -11.90 9.94 -15.34
N ALA A 32 -12.04 10.83 -16.32
CA ALA A 32 -11.32 10.71 -17.59
C ALA A 32 -9.80 10.88 -17.42
N LEU A 33 -9.36 11.83 -16.59
CA LEU A 33 -7.94 12.05 -16.27
C LEU A 33 -7.36 10.88 -15.47
N GLY A 34 -8.08 10.40 -14.46
CA GLY A 34 -7.67 9.26 -13.64
C GLY A 34 -7.43 8.01 -14.48
N ASN A 35 -8.38 7.66 -15.36
CA ASN A 35 -8.23 6.52 -16.27
C ASN A 35 -7.03 6.68 -17.23
N ALA A 36 -6.77 7.91 -17.71
CA ALA A 36 -5.65 8.18 -18.60
C ALA A 36 -4.29 8.11 -17.90
N LEU A 37 -4.22 8.55 -16.64
CA LEU A 37 -3.03 8.44 -15.79
C LEU A 37 -2.74 6.97 -15.46
N GLU A 38 -3.76 6.22 -15.03
CA GLU A 38 -3.63 4.79 -14.72
C GLU A 38 -3.13 3.97 -15.92
N ALA A 39 -3.67 4.22 -17.12
CA ALA A 39 -3.23 3.55 -18.34
C ALA A 39 -1.77 3.89 -18.72
N TYR A 40 -1.32 5.12 -18.44
CA TYR A 40 0.08 5.50 -18.62
C TYR A 40 0.98 4.84 -17.59
N GLU A 41 0.58 4.81 -16.31
CA GLU A 41 1.30 4.14 -15.23
C GLU A 41 1.49 2.64 -15.50
N GLU A 42 0.44 1.96 -15.97
CA GLU A 42 0.47 0.54 -16.33
C GLU A 42 1.39 0.28 -17.53
N SER A 43 1.35 1.13 -18.55
CA SER A 43 2.16 0.95 -19.78
C SER A 43 3.64 1.34 -19.62
N HIS A 44 3.96 2.30 -18.75
CA HIS A 44 5.32 2.81 -18.54
C HIS A 44 5.97 2.26 -17.26
N GLY A 45 5.29 1.37 -16.53
CA GLY A 45 5.82 0.80 -15.28
C GLY A 45 5.92 1.81 -14.14
N HIS A 46 5.22 2.94 -14.25
CA HIS A 46 5.05 3.96 -13.21
C HIS A 46 3.89 3.60 -12.27
N ALA A 47 3.52 2.31 -12.15
CA ALA A 47 2.65 1.87 -11.08
C ALA A 47 3.26 2.37 -9.75
N PRO A 48 2.45 2.94 -8.83
CA PRO A 48 2.96 3.33 -7.52
C PRO A 48 3.69 2.13 -6.95
N VAL A 49 5.01 2.25 -6.82
CA VAL A 49 5.85 1.18 -6.28
C VAL A 49 5.50 1.14 -4.80
N HIS A 50 4.46 0.37 -4.49
CA HIS A 50 4.15 0.06 -3.12
C HIS A 50 5.41 -0.62 -2.57
N PRO A 51 5.98 -0.10 -1.48
CA PRO A 51 7.17 -0.70 -0.92
C PRO A 51 6.83 -2.16 -0.62
N ASP A 52 7.45 -3.11 -1.34
CA ASP A 52 7.30 -4.54 -1.07
C ASP A 52 8.11 -4.88 0.17
N THR A 53 7.71 -4.28 1.28
CA THR A 53 8.29 -4.44 2.60
C THR A 53 7.35 -5.27 3.44
N LEU A 54 7.92 -5.97 4.42
CA LEU A 54 7.13 -6.74 5.38
C LEU A 54 6.08 -5.87 6.08
N ILE A 55 6.44 -4.65 6.44
CA ILE A 55 5.55 -3.69 7.12
C ILE A 55 4.35 -3.37 6.22
N TYR A 56 4.58 -3.04 4.95
CA TYR A 56 3.50 -2.75 4.00
C TYR A 56 2.54 -3.94 3.87
N ARG A 57 3.04 -5.18 3.76
CA ARG A 57 2.18 -6.37 3.69
C ARG A 57 1.34 -6.57 4.95
N ILE A 58 1.90 -6.26 6.13
CA ILE A 58 1.17 -6.32 7.40
C ILE A 58 0.09 -5.23 7.46
N GLU A 59 0.42 -4.00 7.09
CA GLU A 59 -0.54 -2.88 7.09
C GLU A 59 -1.66 -3.08 6.06
N ARG A 60 -1.32 -3.59 4.88
CA ARG A 60 -2.28 -3.95 3.84
C ARG A 60 -3.24 -5.04 4.33
N TYR A 61 -2.73 -6.09 4.97
CA TYR A 61 -3.58 -7.13 5.58
C TYR A 61 -4.53 -6.53 6.62
N MET A 62 -4.04 -5.62 7.47
CA MET A 62 -4.91 -4.92 8.43
C MET A 62 -6.00 -4.12 7.74
N PHE A 63 -5.67 -3.41 6.65
CA PHE A 63 -6.61 -2.60 5.89
C PHE A 63 -7.68 -3.46 5.21
N GLU A 64 -7.26 -4.49 4.46
CA GLU A 64 -8.14 -5.42 3.73
C GLU A 64 -9.12 -6.14 4.67
N HIS A 65 -8.67 -6.47 5.88
CA HIS A 65 -9.49 -7.15 6.89
C HIS A 65 -10.13 -6.21 7.92
N ARG A 66 -10.00 -4.89 7.76
CA ARG A 66 -10.49 -3.87 8.72
C ARG A 66 -10.06 -4.12 10.17
N LEU A 67 -8.86 -4.66 10.37
CA LEU A 67 -8.31 -4.99 11.67
C LEU A 67 -7.64 -3.78 12.32
N LYS A 68 -7.84 -3.62 13.62
CA LYS A 68 -7.04 -2.69 14.44
C LYS A 68 -5.72 -3.34 14.86
N LYS A 69 -4.71 -2.54 15.21
CA LYS A 69 -3.41 -3.03 15.72
C LYS A 69 -3.56 -4.01 16.89
N GLN A 70 -4.54 -3.77 17.77
CA GLN A 70 -4.83 -4.67 18.90
C GLN A 70 -5.29 -6.05 18.44
N GLU A 71 -6.21 -6.10 17.47
CA GLU A 71 -6.74 -7.35 16.91
C GLU A 71 -5.64 -8.13 16.18
N LEU A 72 -4.81 -7.44 15.39
CA LEU A 72 -3.69 -8.09 14.71
C LEU A 72 -2.67 -8.65 15.71
N ALA A 73 -2.36 -7.90 16.78
CA ALA A 73 -1.45 -8.37 17.81
C ALA A 73 -1.98 -9.63 18.51
N GLN A 74 -3.29 -9.68 18.79
CA GLN A 74 -3.95 -10.88 19.32
C GLN A 74 -3.90 -12.06 18.33
N LEU A 75 -4.16 -11.82 17.04
CA LEU A 75 -4.08 -12.84 15.99
C LEU A 75 -2.67 -13.47 15.90
N LEU A 76 -1.65 -12.63 16.05
CA LEU A 76 -0.24 -13.02 16.04
C LEU A 76 0.25 -13.49 17.42
N GLY A 77 -0.58 -13.47 18.46
CA GLY A 77 -0.20 -13.86 19.83
C GLY A 77 0.98 -13.05 20.39
N ILE A 78 1.07 -11.77 20.04
CA ILE A 78 2.08 -10.83 20.55
C ILE A 78 1.40 -9.63 21.23
N THR A 79 2.15 -8.86 22.01
CA THR A 79 1.64 -7.64 22.62
C THR A 79 1.48 -6.53 21.58
N ASN A 80 0.53 -5.62 21.79
CA ASN A 80 0.33 -4.46 20.91
C ASN A 80 1.60 -3.59 20.82
N SER A 81 2.32 -3.43 21.94
CA SER A 81 3.62 -2.73 21.96
C SER A 81 4.63 -3.41 21.05
N ARG A 82 4.76 -4.75 21.10
CA ARG A 82 5.68 -5.50 20.25
C ARG A 82 5.32 -5.39 18.77
N LEU A 83 4.04 -5.45 18.43
CA LEU A 83 3.60 -5.22 17.05
C LEU A 83 3.96 -3.80 16.59
N SER A 84 3.75 -2.80 17.44
CA SER A 84 4.07 -1.41 17.12
C SER A 84 5.57 -1.22 16.90
N GLU A 85 6.44 -1.84 17.71
CA GLU A 85 7.89 -1.79 17.50
C GLU A 85 8.30 -2.39 16.14
N VAL A 86 7.68 -3.50 15.74
CA VAL A 86 7.92 -4.14 14.43
C VAL A 86 7.46 -3.24 13.28
N LEU A 87 6.26 -2.68 13.37
CA LEU A 87 5.72 -1.76 12.35
C LEU A 87 6.55 -0.48 12.21
N ASN A 88 7.22 -0.04 13.28
CA ASN A 88 8.10 1.12 13.27
C ASN A 88 9.56 0.76 12.94
N GLY A 89 9.87 -0.50 12.61
CA GLY A 89 11.23 -0.95 12.31
C GLY A 89 12.20 -0.92 13.50
N LYS A 90 11.70 -0.72 14.74
CA LYS A 90 12.53 -0.67 15.95
C LYS A 90 12.95 -2.04 16.43
N ARG A 91 12.27 -3.10 15.97
CA ARG A 91 12.50 -4.47 16.40
C ARG A 91 12.43 -5.43 15.24
N ALA A 92 13.48 -6.21 15.07
CA ALA A 92 13.56 -7.25 14.05
C ALA A 92 12.55 -8.38 14.30
N VAL A 93 12.11 -9.00 13.21
CA VAL A 93 11.19 -10.14 13.23
C VAL A 93 11.96 -11.42 13.51
N ASN A 94 11.65 -12.08 14.62
CA ASN A 94 12.25 -13.37 14.95
C ASN A 94 11.53 -14.53 14.24
N ILE A 95 12.17 -15.70 14.19
CA ILE A 95 11.65 -16.91 13.52
C ILE A 95 10.25 -17.32 14.01
N ASP A 96 9.96 -17.16 15.31
CA ASP A 96 8.63 -17.42 15.86
C ASP A 96 7.58 -16.48 15.26
N LEU A 97 7.84 -15.17 15.23
CA LEU A 97 6.93 -14.20 14.63
C LEU A 97 6.82 -14.41 13.11
N ALA A 98 7.90 -14.73 12.42
CA ALA A 98 7.88 -15.04 10.99
C ALA A 98 6.97 -16.23 10.67
N ARG A 99 7.02 -17.30 11.47
CA ARG A 99 6.11 -18.44 11.34
C ARG A 99 4.65 -18.04 11.55
N ARG A 100 4.37 -17.14 12.48
CA ARG A 100 3.01 -16.64 12.73
C ARG A 100 2.51 -15.74 11.61
N LEU A 101 3.36 -14.86 11.08
CA LEU A 101 3.06 -14.06 9.89
C LEU A 101 2.74 -14.96 8.70
N HIS A 102 3.51 -16.03 8.51
CA HIS A 102 3.24 -17.00 7.46
C HIS A 102 1.91 -17.74 7.66
N THR A 103 1.68 -18.29 8.84
CA THR A 103 0.49 -19.11 9.11
C THR A 103 -0.80 -18.32 9.29
N LYS A 104 -0.73 -17.04 9.69
CA LYS A 104 -1.90 -16.20 9.97
C LYS A 104 -2.19 -15.19 8.87
N LEU A 105 -1.17 -14.60 8.26
CA LEU A 105 -1.31 -13.58 7.21
C LEU A 105 -0.99 -14.14 5.82
N HIS A 106 -0.61 -15.42 5.71
CA HIS A 106 -0.19 -16.06 4.46
C HIS A 106 0.97 -15.34 3.75
N ILE A 107 1.81 -14.61 4.51
CA ILE A 107 3.00 -13.96 3.97
C ILE A 107 4.08 -15.04 3.76
N PRO A 108 4.72 -15.16 2.59
CA PRO A 108 5.76 -16.17 2.37
C PRO A 108 6.88 -16.08 3.41
N ALA A 109 7.25 -17.20 4.03
CA ALA A 109 8.26 -17.20 5.10
C ALA A 109 9.62 -16.70 4.61
N ASP A 110 9.98 -17.03 3.36
CA ASP A 110 11.20 -16.55 2.69
C ASP A 110 11.20 -15.01 2.59
N PHE A 111 10.07 -14.43 2.15
CA PHE A 111 9.89 -12.98 2.10
C PHE A 111 10.00 -12.34 3.49
N VAL A 112 9.43 -12.95 4.53
CA VAL A 112 9.60 -12.42 5.90
C VAL A 112 11.07 -12.39 6.28
N LEU A 113 11.83 -13.45 6.01
CA LEU A 113 13.24 -13.55 6.39
C LEU A 113 14.14 -12.58 5.61
N MET A 114 13.84 -12.30 4.35
CA MET A 114 14.57 -11.32 3.54
C MET A 114 14.31 -9.87 3.95
N HIS A 115 13.21 -9.62 4.67
CA HIS A 115 12.74 -8.28 5.05
C HIS A 115 12.49 -8.13 6.57
N ALA A 116 13.11 -8.98 7.40
CA ALA A 116 12.92 -9.09 8.86
C ALA A 116 13.77 -8.12 9.70
#